data_AF-A0A1J3K2H0-F1
#
_entry.id   AF-A0A1J3K2H0-F1
#
_cell.length_a   1.000
_cell.length_b   1.000
_cell.length_c   1.000
_cell.angle_alpha   90.00
_cell.angle_beta   90.00
_cell.angle_gamma   90.00
#
_symmetry.space_group_name_H-M   'P 1'
#
loop_
_entity.id
_entity.type
_entity.pdbx_description
1 polymer ?
#
loop_
_entity_poly.entity_id
_entity_poly.type
_entity_poly.pdbx_seq_one_letter_code
_entity_poly.pdbx_strand_id
1 'polypeptide(L)'
;RNKTMAPKRGRNRSPSPDPEGIFAGMVVFMVGTGVQRRRLQIWKQKLVQMGAVIEEDRLTKKVTHVLAMNPEALLEKFGKQLVTHFRGVSW
;
A
#
# COMPACT_ATOMS: atom_id res chain seq x y z
N ARG A 1 -36.14 -42.76 1.38
CA ARG A 1 -34.95 -42.62 2.27
C ARG A 1 -34.37 -41.23 2.06
N ASN A 2 -34.65 -40.28 2.93
CA ASN A 2 -34.04 -38.94 2.84
C ASN A 2 -32.64 -38.98 3.48
N LYS A 3 -31.61 -38.62 2.70
CA LYS A 3 -30.24 -38.44 3.21
C LYS A 3 -30.17 -37.12 3.97
N THR A 4 -30.01 -37.19 5.28
CA THR A 4 -29.59 -36.05 6.13
C THR A 4 -28.21 -35.58 5.69
N MET A 5 -28.06 -34.32 5.29
CA MET A 5 -26.73 -33.71 5.10
C MET A 5 -26.25 -33.14 6.43
N ALA A 6 -25.12 -33.65 6.95
CA ALA A 6 -24.43 -33.06 8.09
C ALA A 6 -23.81 -31.69 7.70
N PRO A 7 -23.82 -30.68 8.58
CA PRO A 7 -23.24 -29.38 8.26
C PRO A 7 -21.71 -29.54 8.17
N LYS A 8 -21.15 -29.26 6.98
CA LYS A 8 -19.69 -29.25 6.79
C LYS A 8 -19.08 -28.18 7.70
N ARG A 9 -18.14 -28.60 8.56
CA ARG A 9 -17.34 -27.74 9.45
C ARG A 9 -16.80 -26.53 8.69
N GLY A 10 -16.87 -25.37 9.35
CA GLY A 10 -16.70 -24.05 8.78
C GLY A 10 -15.49 -23.95 7.86
N ARG A 11 -15.75 -23.56 6.61
CA ARG A 11 -14.76 -22.91 5.76
C ARG A 11 -14.06 -21.86 6.61
N ASN A 12 -12.72 -21.85 6.60
CA ASN A 12 -11.92 -20.69 6.95
C ASN A 12 -12.57 -19.47 6.28
N ARG A 13 -13.42 -18.75 7.00
CA ARG A 13 -13.94 -17.48 6.53
C ARG A 13 -12.72 -16.60 6.65
N SER A 14 -12.18 -16.17 5.51
CA SER A 14 -11.36 -14.96 5.48
C SER A 14 -12.07 -13.94 6.37
N PRO A 15 -11.35 -13.24 7.27
CA PRO A 15 -11.94 -12.16 8.04
C PRO A 15 -12.79 -11.31 7.09
N SER A 16 -13.97 -10.90 7.53
CA SER A 16 -14.74 -9.92 6.76
C SER A 16 -13.80 -8.77 6.41
N PRO A 17 -13.75 -8.32 5.15
CA PRO A 17 -12.91 -7.20 4.77
C PRO A 17 -13.10 -6.06 5.78
N ASP A 18 -12.00 -5.51 6.29
CA ASP A 18 -12.07 -4.34 7.16
C ASP A 18 -12.93 -3.29 6.45
N PRO A 19 -14.00 -2.77 7.10
CA PRO A 19 -14.88 -1.78 6.47
C PRO A 19 -14.13 -0.54 5.99
N GLU A 20 -13.01 -0.19 6.63
CA GLU A 20 -12.14 0.92 6.24
C GLU A 20 -11.04 0.52 5.26
N GLY A 21 -10.90 -0.77 4.97
CA GLY A 21 -9.90 -1.34 4.07
C GLY A 21 -8.59 -1.72 4.76
N ILE A 22 -7.85 -2.66 4.16
CA ILE A 22 -6.63 -3.24 4.76
C ILE A 22 -5.47 -2.24 4.96
N PHE A 23 -5.55 -1.07 4.32
CA PHE A 23 -4.57 0.01 4.43
C PHE A 23 -5.13 1.25 5.12
N ALA A 24 -6.24 1.11 5.85
CA ALA A 24 -6.77 2.16 6.71
C ALA A 24 -5.67 2.71 7.64
N GLY A 25 -5.59 4.04 7.72
CA GLY A 25 -4.56 4.75 8.51
C GLY A 25 -3.20 4.89 7.83
N MET A 26 -2.98 4.29 6.65
CA MET A 26 -1.77 4.56 5.87
C MET A 26 -1.89 5.91 5.15
N VAL A 27 -0.85 6.73 5.28
CA VAL A 27 -0.65 7.96 4.50
C VAL A 27 0.57 7.73 3.63
N VAL A 28 0.34 7.58 2.34
CA VAL A 28 1.34 7.10 1.39
C VAL A 28 1.82 8.23 0.50
N PHE A 29 3.14 8.36 0.39
CA PHE A 29 3.78 9.19 -0.62
C PHE A 29 4.40 8.30 -1.70
N MET A 30 4.02 8.50 -2.96
CA MET A 30 4.54 7.68 -4.07
C MET A 30 5.58 8.45 -4.88
N VAL A 31 6.78 7.91 -5.00
CA VAL A 31 7.83 8.41 -5.89
C VAL A 31 7.57 7.92 -7.31
N GLY A 32 7.29 8.86 -8.22
CA GLY A 32 6.97 8.55 -9.62
C GLY A 32 8.16 8.22 -10.51
N THR A 33 9.39 8.50 -10.09
CA THR A 33 10.61 8.26 -10.87
C THR A 33 10.71 6.79 -11.28
N GLY A 34 10.89 6.55 -12.58
CA GLY A 34 10.94 5.22 -13.19
C GLY A 34 9.59 4.49 -13.31
N VAL A 35 8.51 4.99 -12.71
CA VAL A 35 7.18 4.37 -12.83
C VAL A 35 6.44 4.96 -14.03
N GLN A 36 5.93 4.10 -14.91
CA GLN A 36 5.05 4.54 -16.00
C GLN A 36 3.83 5.28 -15.43
N ARG A 37 3.50 6.46 -16.00
CA ARG A 37 2.40 7.31 -15.52
C ARG A 37 1.08 6.56 -15.33
N ARG A 38 0.73 5.68 -16.28
CA ARG A 38 -0.50 4.88 -16.19
C ARG A 38 -0.48 3.91 -15.00
N ARG A 39 0.64 3.23 -14.75
CA ARG A 39 0.79 2.33 -13.61
C ARG A 39 0.69 3.08 -12.29
N LEU A 40 1.34 4.25 -12.21
CA LEU A 40 1.29 5.10 -11.01
C LEU A 40 -0.16 5.48 -10.66
N GLN A 41 -0.96 5.87 -11.65
CA GLN A 41 -2.37 6.21 -11.44
C GLN A 41 -3.20 5.02 -10.98
N ILE A 42 -3.01 3.83 -11.59
CA ILE A 42 -3.70 2.60 -11.18
C ILE A 42 -3.35 2.23 -9.74
N TRP A 43 -2.07 2.34 -9.37
CA TRP A 43 -1.61 2.04 -8.02
C TRP A 43 -2.19 3.00 -6.98
N LYS A 44 -2.17 4.31 -7.25
CA LYS A 44 -2.83 5.31 -6.39
C LYS A 44 -4.30 4.98 -6.17
N GLN A 45 -5.04 4.68 -7.25
CA GLN A 45 -6.44 4.30 -7.17
C GLN A 45 -6.67 3.05 -6.32
N LYS A 46 -5.80 2.04 -6.47
CA LYS A 46 -5.91 0.80 -5.68
C LYS A 46 -5.58 1.02 -4.20
N LEU A 47 -4.59 1.84 -3.88
CA LEU A 47 -4.27 2.20 -2.50
C LEU A 47 -5.44 2.92 -1.82
N VAL A 48 -6.04 3.89 -2.50
CA VAL A 48 -7.24 4.59 -2.02
C VAL A 48 -8.43 3.63 -1.86
N GLN A 49 -8.65 2.73 -2.83
CA GLN A 49 -9.69 1.70 -2.73
C GLN A 49 -9.50 0.78 -1.50
N MET A 50 -8.26 0.60 -1.05
CA MET A 50 -7.92 -0.23 0.11
C MET A 50 -7.81 0.57 1.43
N GLY A 51 -8.22 1.85 1.45
CA GLY A 51 -8.29 2.66 2.67
C GLY A 51 -7.10 3.59 2.93
N ALA A 52 -6.11 3.62 2.03
CA ALA A 52 -4.96 4.53 2.19
C ALA A 52 -5.28 5.96 1.74
N VAL A 53 -4.60 6.93 2.33
CA VAL A 53 -4.58 8.33 1.89
C VAL A 53 -3.31 8.58 1.09
N ILE A 54 -3.40 9.30 -0.04
CA ILE A 54 -2.23 9.67 -0.86
C ILE A 54 -1.87 11.13 -0.62
N GLU A 55 -0.59 11.39 -0.34
CA GLU A 55 0.00 12.73 -0.33
C GLU A 55 0.83 12.91 -1.63
N GLU A 56 0.41 13.83 -2.51
CA GLU A 56 0.96 13.92 -3.88
C GLU A 56 2.14 14.88 -4.03
N ASP A 57 2.18 15.96 -3.24
CA ASP A 57 3.06 17.10 -3.52
C ASP A 57 4.32 17.11 -2.67
N ARG A 58 4.19 16.92 -1.35
CA ARG A 58 5.28 17.09 -0.39
C ARG A 58 5.31 15.96 0.63
N LEU A 59 6.52 15.62 1.05
CA LEU A 59 6.71 14.75 2.20
C LEU A 59 6.38 15.55 3.46
N THR A 60 5.26 15.20 4.12
CA THR A 60 4.83 15.83 5.37
C THR A 60 5.04 14.87 6.54
N LYS A 61 4.96 15.38 7.78
CA LYS A 61 5.01 14.54 8.99
C LYS A 61 3.84 13.55 9.10
N LYS A 62 2.82 13.67 8.25
CA LYS A 62 1.68 12.73 8.21
C LYS A 62 2.02 11.46 7.43
N VAL A 63 2.97 11.52 6.51
CA VAL A 63 3.34 10.38 5.67
C VAL A 63 3.88 9.26 6.55
N THR A 64 3.24 8.10 6.48
CA THR A 64 3.66 6.89 7.21
C THR A 64 4.44 5.94 6.31
N HIS A 65 4.20 5.98 5.00
CA HIS A 65 4.84 5.09 4.03
C HIS A 65 5.31 5.85 2.79
N VAL A 66 6.52 5.53 2.33
CA VAL A 66 7.06 6.01 1.05
C VAL A 66 7.23 4.81 0.13
N LEU A 67 6.61 4.85 -1.05
CA LEU A 67 6.73 3.82 -2.06
C LEU A 67 7.56 4.33 -3.24
N ALA A 68 8.58 3.57 -3.63
CA ALA A 68 9.44 3.87 -4.77
C ALA A 68 9.77 2.58 -5.51
N MET A 69 10.11 2.71 -6.80
CA MET A 69 10.41 1.53 -7.62
C MET A 69 11.75 0.90 -7.27
N ASN A 70 12.72 1.71 -6.84
CA ASN A 70 14.06 1.29 -6.46
C ASN A 70 14.71 2.34 -5.53
N PRO A 71 15.85 2.02 -4.90
CA PRO A 71 16.58 2.98 -4.07
C PRO A 71 17.04 4.23 -4.81
N GLU A 72 17.37 4.11 -6.10
CA GLU A 72 17.83 5.24 -6.93
C GLU A 72 16.74 6.31 -7.07
N ALA A 73 15.48 5.90 -7.25
CA ALA A 73 14.33 6.81 -7.32
C ALA A 73 14.14 7.58 -6.01
N LEU A 74 14.39 6.96 -4.84
CA LEU A 74 14.37 7.66 -3.56
C LEU A 74 15.47 8.71 -3.48
N LEU A 75 16.69 8.35 -3.90
CA LEU A 75 17.84 9.27 -3.90
C LEU A 75 17.62 10.45 -4.84
N GLU A 76 17.03 10.23 -6.01
CA GLU A 76 16.69 11.30 -6.96
C GLU A 76 15.66 12.26 -6.37
N LYS A 77 14.60 11.72 -5.74
CA LYS A 77 13.50 12.53 -5.20
C LYS A 77 13.86 13.30 -3.93
N PHE A 78 14.63 12.69 -3.03
CA PHE A 78 14.87 13.22 -1.68
C PHE A 78 16.33 13.63 -1.43
N GLY A 79 17.25 13.29 -2.32
CA GLY A 79 18.67 13.52 -2.14
C GLY A 79 19.32 12.54 -1.16
N LYS A 80 20.65 12.43 -1.24
CA LYS A 80 21.43 11.46 -0.45
C LYS A 80 21.26 11.65 1.05
N GLN A 81 21.23 12.89 1.55
CA GLN A 81 21.18 13.18 2.99
C GLN A 81 19.88 12.74 3.67
N LEU A 82 18.75 12.76 2.97
CA LEU A 82 17.47 12.35 3.56
C LEU A 82 17.34 10.82 3.61
N VAL A 83 17.98 10.11 2.67
CA VAL A 83 17.86 8.66 2.51
C VAL A 83 18.97 7.91 3.24
N THR A 84 20.09 8.54 3.61
CA THR A 84 21.22 7.90 4.32
C THR A 84 20.85 7.25 5.64
N HIS A 85 19.79 7.70 6.31
CA HIS A 85 19.31 7.12 7.56
C HIS A 85 18.21 6.07 7.34
N PHE A 86 17.71 5.91 6.12
CA PHE A 86 16.65 4.99 5.79
C PHE A 86 17.21 3.60 5.50
N ARG A 87 16.94 2.63 6.38
CA ARG A 87 17.41 1.25 6.20
C ARG A 87 16.52 0.41 5.28
N GLY A 88 15.33 0.88 4.95
CA GLY A 88 14.35 0.18 4.12
C GLY A 88 13.86 -1.15 4.72
N VAL A 89 12.81 -1.69 4.13
CA VAL A 89 12.36 -3.08 4.37
C VAL A 89 11.92 -3.61 3.02
N SER A 90 12.60 -4.63 2.50
CA SER A 90 12.21 -5.31 1.25
C SER A 90 11.25 -6.45 1.58
N TRP A 91 10.08 -6.44 0.96
CA TRP A 91 9.08 -7.53 1.04
C TRP A 91 8.97 -8.21 -0.32
#